data_AF-A0A932UJ49-F1
#
_entry.id   AF-A0A932UJ49-F1
#
_cell.length_a   1.000
_cell.length_b   1.000
_cell.length_c   1.000
_cell.angle_alpha   90.00
_cell.angle_beta   90.00
_cell.angle_gamma   90.00
#
_symmetry.space_group_name_H-M   'P 1'
#
loop_
_entity.id
_entity.type
_entity.pdbx_description
1 polymer ?
#
loop_
_entity_poly.entity_id
_entity_poly.type
_entity_poly.pdbx_seq_one_letter_code
_entity_poly.pdbx_strand_id
1 'polypeptide(L)'
;GRSAHSAGAPWRGRSALDAVSLMEIGWQFRREHMRLPQRSHSVIVDGGDQPNVVPPTASIWFYFRELDYPGVQQMWAWGDSIAQGAAMMTGTRLASTRVLGSAWPGHFNKVVAETMAENIKKIGLPTWDEADQQLARALQKELGVADSGLAVRLDTLRPPIPPQQRMGGGSDDIGDVSWNVPTIVLSFPSNIPGLPGHNWSNGIAMATPIAHKGATAGAKAQAMTMLDFLLRPELVQQAWDYFRNVQTKTIKYEPLIRPEDRPATHLNTDILARYRPEMRKFYYDPSRYRTYLEQLGVAYPTVRSADGRCGPVAVP
;
A
#
# COMPACT_ATOMS: atom_id res chain seq x y z
N GLY A 1 -9.24 29.07 12.31
CA GLY A 1 -9.73 30.29 11.63
C GLY A 1 -10.83 30.95 12.43
N ARG A 2 -11.65 31.78 11.76
CA ARG A 2 -12.84 32.43 12.33
C ARG A 2 -13.91 32.55 11.24
N SER A 3 -15.12 32.09 11.53
CA SER A 3 -16.22 32.13 10.57
C SER A 3 -16.80 33.54 10.42
N ALA A 4 -17.33 33.81 9.23
CA ALA A 4 -18.08 35.01 8.88
C ALA A 4 -18.90 34.74 7.62
N HIS A 5 -19.94 35.54 7.38
CA HIS A 5 -20.66 35.50 6.13
C HIS A 5 -19.75 35.99 4.99
N SER A 6 -19.48 35.14 4.00
CA SER A 6 -18.47 35.41 2.95
C SER A 6 -18.83 36.63 2.08
N ALA A 7 -20.11 36.90 1.83
CA ALA A 7 -20.54 38.12 1.15
C ALA A 7 -20.77 39.33 2.08
N GLY A 8 -21.52 39.14 3.18
CA GLY A 8 -21.99 40.26 4.00
C GLY A 8 -20.95 40.87 4.94
N ALA A 9 -19.96 40.10 5.42
CA ALA A 9 -18.92 40.62 6.30
C ALA A 9 -17.58 39.85 6.24
N PRO A 10 -17.00 39.59 5.05
CA PRO A 10 -15.80 38.77 4.91
C PRO A 10 -14.59 39.27 5.70
N TRP A 11 -14.45 40.58 5.91
CA TRP A 11 -13.36 41.18 6.70
C TRP A 11 -13.33 40.71 8.17
N ARG A 12 -14.46 40.21 8.67
CA ARG A 12 -14.55 39.60 10.00
C ARG A 12 -14.06 38.14 10.01
N GLY A 13 -13.91 37.48 8.86
CA GLY A 13 -13.46 36.09 8.76
C GLY A 13 -11.94 35.92 8.79
N ARG A 14 -11.50 34.69 9.08
CA ARG A 14 -10.13 34.19 8.87
C ARG A 14 -10.22 32.75 8.37
N SER A 15 -10.05 32.54 7.07
CA SER A 15 -10.28 31.25 6.41
C SER A 15 -9.21 30.24 6.76
N ALA A 16 -9.59 29.14 7.42
CA ALA A 16 -8.70 28.00 7.62
C ALA A 16 -8.46 27.24 6.30
N LEU A 17 -9.42 27.24 5.39
CA LEU A 17 -9.26 26.66 4.06
C LEU A 17 -8.17 27.37 3.26
N ASP A 18 -8.07 28.70 3.34
CA ASP A 18 -7.01 29.46 2.66
C ASP A 18 -5.63 29.02 3.18
N ALA A 19 -5.50 28.75 4.48
CA ALA A 19 -4.26 28.26 5.07
C ALA A 19 -3.91 26.85 4.56
N VAL A 20 -4.91 25.97 4.44
CA VAL A 20 -4.74 24.63 3.85
C VAL A 20 -4.30 24.71 2.38
N SER A 21 -4.96 25.55 1.58
CA SER A 21 -4.60 25.74 0.17
C SER A 21 -3.20 26.32 0.01
N LEU A 22 -2.82 27.29 0.85
CA LEU A 22 -1.46 27.85 0.85
C LEU A 22 -0.41 26.84 1.31
N MET A 23 -0.74 25.96 2.26
CA MET A 23 0.15 24.86 2.65
C MET A 23 0.38 23.91 1.47
N GLU A 24 -0.70 23.53 0.77
CA GLU A 24 -0.60 22.68 -0.42
C GLU A 24 0.27 23.33 -1.51
N ILE A 25 -0.01 24.59 -1.86
CA ILE A 25 0.78 25.34 -2.85
C ILE A 25 2.25 25.48 -2.41
N GLY A 26 2.49 25.82 -1.15
CA GLY A 26 3.83 25.92 -0.59
C GLY A 26 4.59 24.60 -0.69
N TRP A 27 3.91 23.47 -0.47
CA TRP A 27 4.49 22.16 -0.67
C TRP A 27 4.81 21.88 -2.15
N GLN A 28 3.92 22.27 -3.07
CA GLN A 28 4.16 22.09 -4.51
C GLN A 28 5.44 22.80 -4.98
N PHE A 29 5.69 24.03 -4.52
CA PHE A 29 6.94 24.73 -4.79
C PHE A 29 8.14 24.08 -4.08
N ARG A 30 7.96 23.57 -2.86
CA ARG A 30 9.04 22.89 -2.12
C ARG A 30 9.62 21.71 -2.90
N ARG A 31 8.80 21.00 -3.68
CA ARG A 31 9.21 19.80 -4.42
C ARG A 31 10.34 20.04 -5.41
N GLU A 32 10.52 21.26 -5.91
CA GLU A 32 11.64 21.64 -6.80
C GLU A 32 13.01 21.54 -6.12
N HIS A 33 13.04 21.57 -4.79
CA HIS A 33 14.26 21.62 -3.98
C HIS A 33 14.46 20.35 -3.15
N MET A 34 13.94 19.21 -3.62
CA MET A 34 14.04 17.92 -2.93
C MET A 34 14.82 16.89 -3.76
N ARG A 35 15.26 15.81 -3.11
CA ARG A 35 15.89 14.67 -3.79
C ARG A 35 14.92 14.02 -4.77
N LEU A 36 15.40 13.63 -5.94
CA LEU A 36 14.62 12.93 -6.98
C LEU A 36 13.79 11.70 -6.51
N PRO A 37 14.27 10.84 -5.59
CA PRO A 37 13.49 9.70 -5.08
C PRO A 37 12.28 10.07 -4.22
N GLN A 38 12.20 11.29 -3.69
CA GLN A 38 11.12 11.67 -2.78
C GLN A 38 9.74 11.52 -3.44
N ARG A 39 8.74 11.11 -2.67
CA ARG A 39 7.34 11.21 -3.10
C ARG A 39 6.52 11.84 -2.01
N SER A 40 5.56 12.66 -2.42
CA SER A 40 4.62 13.28 -1.52
C SER A 40 3.26 13.39 -2.20
N HIS A 41 2.20 13.16 -1.43
CA HIS A 41 0.82 13.14 -1.91
C HIS A 41 -0.07 13.70 -0.81
N SER A 42 -1.15 14.38 -1.19
CA SER A 42 -2.06 14.99 -0.22
C SER A 42 -3.51 14.93 -0.66
N VAL A 43 -4.38 15.07 0.31
CA VAL A 43 -5.82 15.26 0.13
C VAL A 43 -6.35 16.24 1.18
N ILE A 44 -7.14 17.22 0.76
CA ILE A 44 -7.92 18.06 1.66
C ILE A 44 -9.08 17.21 2.18
N VAL A 45 -9.02 16.80 3.45
CA VAL A 45 -10.02 15.91 4.06
C VAL A 45 -11.21 16.68 4.64
N ASP A 46 -11.01 17.97 4.95
CA ASP A 46 -12.05 18.91 5.34
C ASP A 46 -11.72 20.28 4.74
N GLY A 47 -12.61 20.79 3.87
CA GLY A 47 -12.50 22.10 3.25
C GLY A 47 -13.52 23.13 3.73
N GLY A 48 -14.31 22.81 4.77
CA GLY A 48 -15.44 23.62 5.23
C GLY A 48 -16.78 23.20 4.64
N ASP A 49 -17.86 23.65 5.30
CA ASP A 49 -19.22 23.09 5.10
C ASP A 49 -20.03 23.78 3.99
N GLN A 50 -19.92 25.10 3.85
CA GLN A 50 -20.72 25.89 2.90
C GLN A 50 -19.92 27.00 2.23
N PRO A 51 -20.12 27.26 0.93
CA PRO A 51 -19.35 28.26 0.19
C PRO A 51 -19.61 29.72 0.64
N ASN A 52 -20.77 30.00 1.22
CA ASN A 52 -21.14 31.33 1.73
C ASN A 52 -20.68 31.60 3.17
N VAL A 53 -19.95 30.65 3.79
CA VAL A 53 -19.39 30.79 5.15
C VAL A 53 -17.87 30.64 5.09
N VAL A 54 -17.14 31.60 5.64
CA VAL A 54 -15.68 31.51 5.76
C VAL A 54 -15.32 30.32 6.66
N PRO A 55 -14.55 29.31 6.19
CA PRO A 55 -14.28 28.11 6.98
C PRO A 55 -13.48 28.41 8.26
N PRO A 56 -14.02 28.15 9.46
CA PRO A 56 -13.27 28.33 10.70
C PRO A 56 -12.26 27.20 10.93
N THR A 57 -12.49 26.03 10.34
CA THR A 57 -11.65 24.83 10.37
C THR A 57 -11.49 24.30 8.94
N ALA A 58 -10.36 23.65 8.71
CA ALA A 58 -10.05 22.89 7.50
C ALA A 58 -8.88 21.97 7.84
N SER A 59 -8.71 20.89 7.09
CA SER A 59 -7.57 20.00 7.27
C SER A 59 -7.14 19.33 5.97
N ILE A 60 -5.84 19.05 5.89
CA ILE A 60 -5.18 18.38 4.79
C ILE A 60 -4.33 17.25 5.36
N TRP A 61 -4.34 16.13 4.67
CA TRP A 61 -3.58 14.95 5.03
C TRP A 61 -2.49 14.69 4.00
N PHE A 62 -1.24 14.55 4.45
CA PHE A 62 -0.06 14.29 3.62
C PHE A 62 0.50 12.88 3.84
N TYR A 63 1.02 12.30 2.77
CA TYR A 63 2.07 11.28 2.79
C TYR A 63 3.40 11.92 2.42
N PHE A 64 4.44 11.66 3.22
CA PHE A 64 5.84 11.97 2.90
C PHE A 64 6.62 10.68 2.78
N ARG A 65 7.36 10.50 1.68
CA ARG A 65 8.11 9.27 1.39
C ARG A 65 9.50 9.59 0.92
N GLU A 66 10.48 8.93 1.52
CA GLU A 66 11.87 8.97 1.12
C GLU A 66 12.58 7.63 1.42
N LEU A 67 13.79 7.44 0.88
CA LEU A 67 14.58 6.21 0.97
C LEU A 67 15.16 5.91 2.35
N ASP A 68 15.24 6.92 3.22
CA ASP A 68 15.85 6.84 4.54
C ASP A 68 15.08 7.70 5.56
N TYR A 69 15.17 7.30 6.84
CA TYR A 69 14.46 7.95 7.94
C TYR A 69 14.82 9.44 8.11
N PRO A 70 16.11 9.86 8.06
CA PRO A 70 16.45 11.29 8.11
C PRO A 70 15.78 12.11 7.00
N GLY A 71 15.69 11.55 5.79
CA GLY A 71 14.98 12.17 4.67
C GLY A 71 13.48 12.33 4.94
N VAL A 72 12.83 11.32 5.51
CA VAL A 72 11.41 11.40 5.89
C VAL A 72 11.19 12.46 6.97
N GLN A 73 12.01 12.46 8.03
CA GLN A 73 11.98 13.47 9.10
C GLN A 73 12.17 14.88 8.55
N GLN A 74 13.10 15.06 7.60
CA GLN A 74 13.37 16.34 6.99
C GLN A 74 12.18 16.85 6.15
N MET A 75 11.54 15.96 5.38
CA MET A 75 10.33 16.28 4.62
C MET A 75 9.19 16.71 5.55
N TRP A 76 8.98 15.99 6.64
CA TRP A 76 8.01 16.36 7.65
C TRP A 76 8.33 17.75 8.24
N ALA A 77 9.56 17.99 8.69
CA ALA A 77 9.94 19.30 9.25
C ALA A 77 9.67 20.48 8.29
N TRP A 78 9.86 20.28 6.98
CA TRP A 78 9.46 21.28 5.98
C TRP A 78 7.95 21.43 5.87
N GLY A 79 7.19 20.33 5.92
CA GLY A 79 5.73 20.36 5.94
C GLY A 79 5.19 21.14 7.13
N ASP A 80 5.74 20.93 8.32
CA ASP A 80 5.40 21.68 9.53
C ASP A 80 5.72 23.17 9.40
N SER A 81 6.90 23.49 8.84
CA SER A 81 7.30 24.89 8.60
C SER A 81 6.38 25.59 7.61
N ILE A 82 5.98 24.91 6.53
CA ILE A 82 5.06 25.43 5.52
C ILE A 82 3.66 25.61 6.11
N ALA A 83 3.17 24.66 6.91
CA ALA A 83 1.88 24.77 7.60
C ALA A 83 1.85 25.98 8.55
N GLN A 84 2.93 26.20 9.31
CA GLN A 84 3.07 27.39 10.17
C GLN A 84 3.08 28.68 9.35
N GLY A 85 3.86 28.74 8.28
CA GLY A 85 3.88 29.89 7.37
C GLY A 85 2.51 30.20 6.76
N ALA A 86 1.77 29.18 6.33
CA ALA A 86 0.42 29.33 5.80
C ALA A 86 -0.58 29.83 6.84
N ALA A 87 -0.47 29.37 8.08
CA ALA A 87 -1.26 29.90 9.19
C ALA A 87 -0.97 31.39 9.45
N MET A 88 0.31 31.78 9.40
CA MET A 88 0.74 33.18 9.56
C MET A 88 0.21 34.07 8.44
N MET A 89 0.35 33.66 7.17
CA MET A 89 -0.12 34.40 5.99
C MET A 89 -1.62 34.73 6.07
N THR A 90 -2.41 33.82 6.65
CA THR A 90 -3.87 33.92 6.70
C THR A 90 -4.41 34.48 8.01
N GLY A 91 -3.53 34.80 8.97
CA GLY A 91 -3.94 35.18 10.31
C GLY A 91 -4.78 34.11 11.01
N THR A 92 -4.49 32.84 10.75
CA THR A 92 -5.10 31.68 11.42
C THR A 92 -4.11 31.03 12.38
N ARG A 93 -4.51 29.91 12.99
CA ARG A 93 -3.69 29.14 13.93
C ARG A 93 -3.66 27.70 13.47
N LEU A 94 -2.46 27.13 13.41
CA LEU A 94 -2.27 25.68 13.31
C LEU A 94 -2.66 25.05 14.67
N ALA A 95 -3.67 24.17 14.67
CA ALA A 95 -4.18 23.59 15.89
C ALA A 95 -3.29 22.45 16.40
N SER A 96 -3.20 21.34 15.65
CA SER A 96 -2.40 20.17 15.99
C SER A 96 -2.04 19.38 14.73
N THR A 97 -0.82 18.84 14.68
CA THR A 97 -0.40 17.85 13.68
C THR A 97 -0.51 16.44 14.26
N ARG A 98 -0.88 15.46 13.43
CA ARG A 98 -1.08 14.07 13.84
C ARG A 98 -0.41 13.12 12.88
N VAL A 99 0.21 12.07 13.41
CA VAL A 99 0.66 10.93 12.60
C VAL A 99 -0.49 9.94 12.51
N LEU A 100 -0.99 9.71 11.29
CA LEU A 100 -2.06 8.73 11.05
C LEU A 100 -1.51 7.34 10.72
N GLY A 101 -0.26 7.27 10.27
CA GLY A 101 0.47 6.04 10.01
C GLY A 101 1.93 6.37 9.67
N SER A 102 2.79 5.39 9.88
CA SER A 102 4.21 5.45 9.52
C SER A 102 4.64 4.14 8.87
N ALA A 103 5.65 4.22 8.02
CA ALA A 103 6.33 3.06 7.47
C ALA A 103 7.81 3.41 7.32
N TRP A 104 8.68 2.69 8.03
CA TRP A 104 10.12 2.77 7.78
C TRP A 104 10.49 2.14 6.42
N PRO A 105 11.59 2.55 5.77
CA PRO A 105 12.09 1.87 4.59
C PRO A 105 12.34 0.38 4.89
N GLY A 106 11.87 -0.53 4.03
CA GLY A 106 12.04 -1.97 4.24
C GLY A 106 13.50 -2.38 4.37
N HIS A 107 13.81 -3.20 5.39
CA HIS A 107 15.17 -3.61 5.73
C HIS A 107 15.30 -5.14 5.84
N PHE A 108 15.18 -5.81 4.69
CA PHE A 108 14.97 -7.25 4.66
C PHE A 108 16.24 -8.09 4.81
N ASN A 109 16.13 -9.18 5.57
CA ASN A 109 17.25 -10.04 5.98
C ASN A 109 17.70 -10.99 4.87
N LYS A 110 18.99 -10.93 4.52
CA LYS A 110 19.59 -11.71 3.43
C LYS A 110 19.50 -13.23 3.67
N VAL A 111 19.82 -13.70 4.88
CA VAL A 111 19.85 -15.12 5.21
C VAL A 111 18.46 -15.74 5.08
N VAL A 112 17.44 -15.05 5.60
CA VAL A 112 16.05 -15.48 5.47
C VAL A 112 15.60 -15.46 4.00
N ALA A 113 15.97 -14.42 3.24
CA ALA A 113 15.62 -14.29 1.82
C ALA A 113 16.24 -15.41 0.95
N GLU A 114 17.52 -15.70 1.13
CA GLU A 114 18.23 -16.75 0.39
C GLU A 114 17.68 -18.14 0.76
N THR A 115 17.41 -18.39 2.04
CA THR A 115 16.78 -19.64 2.49
C THR A 115 15.40 -19.82 1.84
N MET A 116 14.56 -18.78 1.84
CA MET A 116 13.25 -18.83 1.20
C MET A 116 13.36 -19.01 -0.31
N ALA A 117 14.33 -18.37 -0.97
CA ALA A 117 14.55 -18.50 -2.41
C ALA A 117 14.85 -19.96 -2.82
N GLU A 118 15.62 -20.70 -2.03
CA GLU A 118 15.86 -22.13 -2.27
C GLU A 118 14.56 -22.96 -2.14
N ASN A 119 13.68 -22.61 -1.21
CA ASN A 119 12.38 -23.27 -1.07
C ASN A 119 11.43 -22.91 -2.22
N ILE A 120 11.42 -21.65 -2.68
CA ILE A 120 10.66 -21.22 -3.86
C ILE A 120 11.06 -22.04 -5.10
N LYS A 121 12.37 -22.26 -5.32
CA LYS A 121 12.86 -23.08 -6.44
C LYS A 121 12.35 -24.52 -6.39
N LYS A 122 12.32 -25.13 -5.20
CA LYS A 122 11.81 -26.51 -5.01
C LYS A 122 10.31 -26.61 -5.27
N ILE A 123 9.55 -25.59 -4.86
CA ILE A 123 8.09 -25.58 -4.97
C ILE A 123 7.64 -25.29 -6.40
N GLY A 124 8.33 -24.40 -7.10
CA GLY A 124 7.92 -23.96 -8.42
C GLY A 124 6.79 -22.93 -8.41
N LEU A 125 6.34 -22.56 -9.60
CA LEU A 125 5.06 -21.88 -9.78
C LEU A 125 3.91 -22.88 -9.63
N PRO A 126 2.71 -22.42 -9.25
CA PRO A 126 1.53 -23.26 -9.36
C PRO A 126 1.24 -23.60 -10.83
N THR A 127 0.59 -24.73 -11.06
CA THR A 127 0.08 -25.10 -12.38
C THR A 127 -1.15 -24.25 -12.73
N TRP A 128 -1.01 -23.44 -13.78
CA TRP A 128 -2.13 -22.68 -14.36
C TRP A 128 -2.88 -23.54 -15.35
N ASP A 129 -4.20 -23.53 -15.25
CA ASP A 129 -5.06 -24.19 -16.23
C ASP A 129 -5.30 -23.23 -17.40
N GLU A 130 -5.84 -23.73 -18.50
CA GLU A 130 -6.16 -22.90 -19.66
C GLU A 130 -7.12 -21.76 -19.29
N ALA A 131 -8.12 -22.05 -18.46
CA ALA A 131 -9.07 -21.07 -17.94
C ALA A 131 -8.39 -19.90 -17.19
N ASP A 132 -7.35 -20.19 -16.39
CA ASP A 132 -6.61 -19.17 -15.64
C ASP A 132 -5.89 -18.22 -16.60
N GLN A 133 -5.24 -18.78 -17.62
CA GLN A 133 -4.54 -18.01 -18.65
C GLN A 133 -5.52 -17.21 -19.50
N GLN A 134 -6.64 -17.80 -19.92
CA GLN A 134 -7.67 -17.11 -20.70
C GLN A 134 -8.22 -15.88 -19.95
N LEU A 135 -8.56 -16.03 -18.66
CA LEU A 135 -9.03 -14.89 -17.86
C LEU A 135 -7.96 -13.81 -17.73
N ALA A 136 -6.72 -14.19 -17.42
CA ALA A 136 -5.63 -13.23 -17.23
C ALA A 136 -5.37 -12.41 -18.50
N ARG A 137 -5.29 -13.07 -19.66
CA ARG A 137 -5.07 -12.41 -20.95
C ARG A 137 -6.26 -11.55 -21.36
N ALA A 138 -7.49 -12.03 -21.16
CA ALA A 138 -8.69 -11.24 -21.44
C ALA A 138 -8.70 -9.95 -20.61
N LEU A 139 -8.44 -10.03 -19.31
CA LEU A 139 -8.39 -8.85 -18.45
C LEU A 139 -7.26 -7.88 -18.84
N GLN A 140 -6.07 -8.39 -19.16
CA GLN A 140 -4.95 -7.57 -19.63
C GLN A 140 -5.33 -6.81 -20.91
N LYS A 141 -5.97 -7.49 -21.86
CA LYS A 141 -6.46 -6.89 -23.10
C LYS A 141 -7.54 -5.83 -22.82
N GLU A 142 -8.49 -6.09 -21.93
CA GLU A 142 -9.53 -5.12 -21.55
C GLU A 142 -8.94 -3.83 -20.97
N LEU A 143 -7.85 -3.95 -20.22
CA LEU A 143 -7.16 -2.81 -19.61
C LEU A 143 -6.13 -2.15 -20.53
N GLY A 144 -5.94 -2.68 -21.75
CA GLY A 144 -4.95 -2.16 -22.71
C GLY A 144 -3.51 -2.34 -22.24
N VAL A 145 -3.24 -3.30 -21.37
CA VAL A 145 -1.88 -3.63 -20.89
C VAL A 145 -1.32 -4.82 -21.66
N ALA A 146 -0.01 -5.08 -21.49
CA ALA A 146 0.67 -6.15 -22.22
C ALA A 146 0.03 -7.53 -21.96
N ASP A 147 -0.31 -8.23 -23.05
CA ASP A 147 -0.85 -9.59 -23.04
C ASP A 147 0.26 -10.60 -22.69
N SER A 148 0.53 -10.72 -21.40
CA SER A 148 1.58 -11.58 -20.84
C SER A 148 1.02 -12.87 -20.23
N GLY A 149 -0.29 -12.90 -19.95
CA GLY A 149 -0.92 -13.97 -19.17
C GLY A 149 -0.36 -14.04 -17.74
N LEU A 150 -0.53 -15.21 -17.12
CA LEU A 150 0.10 -15.55 -15.84
C LEU A 150 1.53 -16.04 -16.06
N ALA A 151 2.40 -15.77 -15.09
CA ALA A 151 3.80 -16.18 -15.15
C ALA A 151 3.92 -17.71 -15.27
N VAL A 152 4.69 -18.19 -16.26
CA VAL A 152 4.98 -19.63 -16.47
C VAL A 152 6.44 -19.99 -16.22
N ARG A 153 7.25 -19.00 -15.82
CA ARG A 153 8.66 -19.18 -15.43
C ARG A 153 8.89 -18.48 -14.11
N LEU A 154 9.58 -19.16 -13.19
CA LEU A 154 10.01 -18.55 -11.94
C LEU A 154 10.95 -17.37 -12.22
N ASP A 155 10.82 -16.33 -11.41
CA ASP A 155 11.80 -15.26 -11.36
C ASP A 155 13.06 -15.72 -10.61
N THR A 156 14.12 -14.93 -10.71
CA THR A 156 15.40 -15.18 -10.04
C THR A 156 15.61 -14.23 -8.87
N LEU A 157 16.28 -14.71 -7.83
CA LEU A 157 16.71 -13.83 -6.75
C LEU A 157 17.76 -12.85 -7.28
N ARG A 158 17.53 -11.55 -7.06
CA ARG A 158 18.42 -10.48 -7.51
C ARG A 158 19.19 -9.88 -6.33
N PRO A 159 20.41 -9.36 -6.55
CA PRO A 159 21.12 -8.61 -5.53
C PRO A 159 20.35 -7.32 -5.17
N PRO A 160 20.60 -6.75 -3.98
CA PRO A 160 20.01 -5.47 -3.60
C PRO A 160 20.34 -4.36 -4.60
N ILE A 161 19.37 -3.48 -4.87
CA ILE A 161 19.59 -2.30 -5.70
C ILE A 161 20.62 -1.38 -4.99
N PRO A 162 21.71 -0.97 -5.68
CA PRO A 162 22.69 -0.04 -5.14
C PRO A 162 22.03 1.24 -4.62
N PRO A 163 22.44 1.79 -3.46
CA PRO A 163 21.77 2.96 -2.86
C PRO A 163 21.57 4.13 -3.81
N GLN A 164 22.54 4.41 -4.69
CA GLN A 164 22.54 5.52 -5.64
C GLN A 164 21.53 5.33 -6.79
N GLN A 165 21.06 4.10 -7.01
CA GLN A 165 20.10 3.75 -8.06
C GLN A 165 18.67 3.58 -7.52
N ARG A 166 18.48 3.71 -6.20
CA ARG A 166 17.16 3.59 -5.58
C ARG A 166 16.33 4.83 -5.93
N MET A 167 15.17 4.60 -6.54
CA MET A 167 14.24 5.67 -6.96
C MET A 167 12.86 5.57 -6.29
N GLY A 168 12.71 4.69 -5.31
CA GLY A 168 11.46 4.45 -4.58
C GLY A 168 11.23 2.96 -4.29
N GLY A 169 10.01 2.61 -3.89
CA GLY A 169 9.61 1.23 -3.59
C GLY A 169 8.20 1.13 -2.99
N GLY A 170 7.83 -0.07 -2.55
CA GLY A 170 6.63 -0.28 -1.73
C GLY A 170 6.73 0.47 -0.39
N SER A 171 5.59 0.69 0.26
CA SER A 171 5.52 1.24 1.63
C SER A 171 4.46 0.47 2.37
N ASP A 172 4.88 -0.13 3.48
CA ASP A 172 4.10 -1.06 4.27
C ASP A 172 4.69 -1.05 5.69
N ASP A 173 3.86 -1.28 6.71
CA ASP A 173 4.26 -1.21 8.12
C ASP A 173 5.22 -2.34 8.53
N ILE A 174 5.34 -3.39 7.70
CA ILE A 174 6.41 -4.39 7.80
C ILE A 174 7.81 -3.76 7.77
N GLY A 175 7.93 -2.56 7.21
CA GLY A 175 9.13 -1.73 7.30
C GLY A 175 9.59 -1.58 8.74
N ASP A 176 8.74 -1.08 9.63
CA ASP A 176 9.03 -0.90 11.06
C ASP A 176 9.43 -2.22 11.73
N VAL A 177 8.75 -3.32 11.41
CA VAL A 177 9.08 -4.66 11.94
C VAL A 177 10.48 -5.09 11.48
N SER A 178 10.81 -4.85 10.21
CA SER A 178 12.09 -5.26 9.62
C SER A 178 13.33 -4.57 10.22
N TRP A 179 13.14 -3.48 10.96
CA TRP A 179 14.21 -2.83 11.74
C TRP A 179 14.37 -3.36 13.16
N ASN A 180 13.47 -4.24 13.60
CA ASN A 180 13.45 -4.78 14.96
C ASN A 180 13.77 -6.28 15.01
N VAL A 181 13.40 -7.04 13.98
CA VAL A 181 13.66 -8.49 13.89
C VAL A 181 14.05 -8.91 12.46
N PRO A 182 14.84 -9.98 12.28
CA PRO A 182 15.13 -10.55 10.96
C PRO A 182 13.84 -10.84 10.18
N THR A 183 13.59 -10.05 9.14
CA THR A 183 12.30 -10.04 8.42
C THR A 183 12.53 -10.06 6.91
N ILE A 184 11.62 -10.69 6.16
CA ILE A 184 11.50 -10.54 4.71
C ILE A 184 10.03 -10.40 4.34
N VAL A 185 9.76 -9.99 3.10
CA VAL A 185 8.45 -10.10 2.48
C VAL A 185 8.49 -11.14 1.37
N LEU A 186 7.40 -11.91 1.21
CA LEU A 186 7.23 -12.86 0.12
C LEU A 186 6.24 -12.32 -0.90
N SER A 187 6.70 -12.14 -2.14
CA SER A 187 5.81 -11.96 -3.29
C SER A 187 5.48 -13.32 -3.89
N PHE A 188 4.19 -13.65 -3.97
CA PHE A 188 3.69 -14.91 -4.53
C PHE A 188 2.64 -14.63 -5.61
N PRO A 189 2.48 -15.51 -6.62
CA PRO A 189 1.77 -15.18 -7.86
C PRO A 189 0.25 -15.33 -7.73
N SER A 190 -0.39 -14.49 -6.90
CA SER A 190 -1.85 -14.54 -6.63
C SER A 190 -2.67 -13.47 -7.34
N ASN A 191 -2.03 -12.66 -8.18
CA ASN A 191 -2.71 -11.64 -8.96
C ASN A 191 -2.26 -11.70 -10.42
N ILE A 192 -3.02 -11.07 -11.30
CA ILE A 192 -2.72 -11.00 -12.73
C ILE A 192 -1.63 -9.93 -12.95
N PRO A 193 -0.55 -10.23 -13.71
CA PRO A 193 0.50 -9.26 -14.01
C PRO A 193 0.00 -8.06 -14.81
N GLY A 194 0.66 -6.91 -14.64
CA GLY A 194 0.43 -5.70 -15.44
C GLY A 194 -0.79 -4.86 -15.05
N LEU A 195 -1.51 -5.22 -13.99
CA LEU A 195 -2.66 -4.46 -13.51
C LEU A 195 -2.26 -3.17 -12.74
N PRO A 196 -3.11 -2.13 -12.68
CA PRO A 196 -2.74 -0.82 -12.13
C PRO A 196 -2.36 -0.78 -10.64
N GLY A 197 -2.86 -1.73 -9.83
CA GLY A 197 -2.73 -1.70 -8.37
C GLY A 197 -3.76 -0.74 -7.74
N HIS A 198 -4.25 -1.09 -6.55
CA HIS A 198 -5.30 -0.33 -5.84
C HIS A 198 -6.53 -0.01 -6.71
N ASN A 199 -6.83 -0.88 -7.68
CA ASN A 199 -7.89 -0.72 -8.66
C ASN A 199 -8.86 -1.91 -8.57
N TRP A 200 -10.12 -1.69 -8.93
CA TRP A 200 -11.16 -2.73 -8.90
C TRP A 200 -10.75 -3.99 -9.68
N SER A 201 -10.00 -3.83 -10.79
CA SER A 201 -9.52 -4.94 -11.61
C SER A 201 -8.55 -5.87 -10.86
N ASN A 202 -7.73 -5.33 -9.95
CA ASN A 202 -6.85 -6.13 -9.09
C ASN A 202 -7.62 -6.99 -8.08
N GLY A 203 -8.89 -6.68 -7.83
CA GLY A 203 -9.78 -7.48 -7.00
C GLY A 203 -10.34 -8.72 -7.70
N ILE A 204 -10.27 -8.80 -9.04
CA ILE A 204 -10.83 -9.93 -9.80
C ILE A 204 -10.12 -11.24 -9.44
N ALA A 205 -8.78 -11.26 -9.50
CA ALA A 205 -8.01 -12.47 -9.25
C ALA A 205 -8.30 -13.07 -7.87
N MET A 206 -8.56 -12.22 -6.86
CA MET A 206 -8.81 -12.60 -5.47
C MET A 206 -10.02 -13.51 -5.28
N ALA A 207 -10.99 -13.47 -6.21
CA ALA A 207 -12.18 -14.32 -6.16
C ALA A 207 -12.07 -15.60 -7.01
N THR A 208 -10.90 -15.85 -7.63
CA THR A 208 -10.73 -16.89 -8.65
C THR A 208 -9.68 -17.93 -8.26
N PRO A 209 -9.66 -19.12 -8.89
CA PRO A 209 -8.61 -20.13 -8.68
C PRO A 209 -7.18 -19.59 -8.76
N ILE A 210 -6.93 -18.53 -9.54
CA ILE A 210 -5.61 -17.86 -9.65
C ILE A 210 -5.06 -17.50 -8.28
N ALA A 211 -5.82 -16.77 -7.45
CA ALA A 211 -5.35 -16.36 -6.13
C ALA A 211 -5.16 -17.55 -5.18
N HIS A 212 -6.04 -18.55 -5.22
CA HIS A 212 -5.92 -19.74 -4.37
C HIS A 212 -4.68 -20.58 -4.72
N LYS A 213 -4.42 -20.78 -6.02
CA LYS A 213 -3.25 -21.50 -6.53
C LYS A 213 -1.95 -20.77 -6.15
N GLY A 214 -1.91 -19.46 -6.39
CA GLY A 214 -0.79 -18.60 -6.00
C GLY A 214 -0.53 -18.60 -4.49
N ALA A 215 -1.58 -18.41 -3.68
CA ALA A 215 -1.48 -18.37 -2.22
C ALA A 215 -1.04 -19.71 -1.65
N THR A 216 -1.51 -20.82 -2.23
CA THR A 216 -1.07 -22.16 -1.82
C THR A 216 0.43 -22.37 -2.09
N ALA A 217 0.94 -21.93 -3.25
CA ALA A 217 2.38 -21.98 -3.54
C ALA A 217 3.19 -21.10 -2.56
N GLY A 218 2.71 -19.88 -2.30
CA GLY A 218 3.32 -18.98 -1.31
C GLY A 218 3.34 -19.55 0.10
N ALA A 219 2.23 -20.14 0.55
CA ALA A 219 2.11 -20.77 1.85
C ALA A 219 3.06 -21.96 2.01
N LYS A 220 3.25 -22.77 0.97
CA LYS A 220 4.27 -23.84 0.96
C LYS A 220 5.68 -23.26 1.14
N ALA A 221 6.00 -22.17 0.45
CA ALA A 221 7.33 -21.54 0.53
C ALA A 221 7.60 -20.98 1.92
N GLN A 222 6.60 -20.33 2.50
CA GLN A 222 6.64 -19.86 3.88
C GLN A 222 6.79 -21.02 4.88
N ALA A 223 5.97 -22.06 4.76
CA ALA A 223 6.02 -23.21 5.67
C ALA A 223 7.35 -23.96 5.63
N MET A 224 7.89 -24.23 4.43
CA MET A 224 9.21 -24.87 4.28
C MET A 224 10.32 -24.01 4.89
N THR A 225 10.25 -22.68 4.70
CA THR A 225 11.22 -21.76 5.30
C THR A 225 11.10 -21.71 6.82
N MET A 226 9.89 -21.76 7.37
CA MET A 226 9.70 -21.84 8.82
C MET A 226 10.28 -23.14 9.39
N LEU A 227 10.02 -24.29 8.75
CA LEU A 227 10.60 -25.57 9.14
C LEU A 227 12.13 -25.54 9.11
N ASP A 228 12.70 -24.94 8.07
CA ASP A 228 14.15 -24.75 7.95
C ASP A 228 14.73 -24.01 9.16
N PHE A 229 14.12 -22.91 9.62
CA PHE A 229 14.59 -22.16 10.79
C PHE A 229 14.30 -22.85 12.13
N LEU A 230 13.24 -23.67 12.20
CA LEU A 230 12.93 -24.46 13.40
C LEU A 230 13.87 -25.65 13.59
N LEU A 231 14.33 -26.26 12.49
CA LEU A 231 15.13 -27.49 12.51
C LEU A 231 16.64 -27.23 12.38
N ARG A 232 17.06 -26.02 11.98
CA ARG A 232 18.46 -25.64 11.77
C ARG A 232 18.81 -24.38 12.57
N PRO A 233 19.19 -24.53 13.86
CA PRO A 233 19.51 -23.41 14.75
C PRO A 233 20.59 -22.46 14.20
N GLU A 234 21.51 -22.97 13.37
CA GLU A 234 22.54 -22.17 12.72
C GLU A 234 21.98 -21.08 11.81
N LEU A 235 20.81 -21.29 11.19
CA LEU A 235 20.15 -20.27 10.36
C LEU A 235 19.63 -19.10 11.20
N VAL A 236 19.09 -19.40 12.38
CA VAL A 236 18.65 -18.37 13.33
C VAL A 236 19.85 -17.52 13.76
N GLN A 237 20.97 -18.16 14.11
CA GLN A 237 22.20 -17.47 14.49
C GLN A 237 22.71 -16.58 13.35
N GLN A 238 22.81 -17.12 12.13
CA GLN A 238 23.25 -16.37 10.94
C GLN A 238 22.35 -15.18 10.62
N ALA A 239 21.02 -15.35 10.73
CA ALA A 239 20.06 -14.27 10.49
C ALA A 239 20.23 -13.13 11.50
N TRP A 240 20.39 -13.46 12.79
CA TRP A 240 20.65 -12.47 13.84
C TRP A 240 22.03 -11.81 13.73
N ASP A 241 23.04 -12.54 13.30
CA ASP A 241 24.37 -11.99 13.10
C ASP A 241 24.40 -11.02 11.92
N TYR A 242 23.76 -11.38 10.80
CA TYR A 242 23.55 -10.45 9.69
C TYR A 242 22.75 -9.22 10.12
N PHE A 243 21.66 -9.42 10.87
CA PHE A 243 20.81 -8.33 11.34
C PHE A 243 21.55 -7.33 12.22
N ARG A 244 22.35 -7.80 13.19
CA ARG A 244 23.07 -6.94 14.15
C ARG A 244 24.33 -6.32 13.56
N ASN A 245 25.10 -7.11 12.80
CA ASN A 245 26.44 -6.73 12.39
C ASN A 245 26.50 -6.16 10.96
N VAL A 246 25.44 -6.30 10.17
CA VAL A 246 25.36 -5.76 8.80
C VAL A 246 24.18 -4.81 8.63
N GLN A 247 22.95 -5.28 8.82
CA GLN A 247 21.74 -4.48 8.55
C GLN A 247 21.66 -3.27 9.47
N THR A 248 21.59 -3.49 10.77
CA THR A 248 21.36 -2.43 11.77
C THR A 248 22.65 -1.89 12.35
N LYS A 249 23.80 -2.11 11.70
CA LYS A 249 25.12 -1.74 12.27
C LYS A 249 25.23 -0.25 12.56
N THR A 250 24.75 0.59 11.63
CA THR A 250 24.97 2.04 11.64
C THR A 250 23.72 2.84 11.98
N ILE A 251 22.54 2.35 11.58
CA ILE A 251 21.26 3.03 11.79
C ILE A 251 20.42 2.15 12.71
N LYS A 252 19.82 2.79 13.72
CA LYS A 252 18.91 2.17 14.67
C LYS A 252 17.49 2.69 14.42
N TYR A 253 16.52 1.84 14.74
CA TYR A 253 15.11 2.16 14.63
C TYR A 253 14.75 3.29 15.59
N GLU A 254 14.00 4.27 15.10
CA GLU A 254 13.34 5.31 15.89
C GLU A 254 11.88 5.42 15.43
N PRO A 255 10.90 5.33 16.33
CA PRO A 255 9.51 5.40 15.92
C PRO A 255 9.18 6.80 15.37
N LEU A 256 8.55 6.85 14.19
CA LEU A 256 7.95 8.08 13.66
C LEU A 256 6.66 8.46 14.42
N ILE A 257 6.05 7.49 15.09
CA ILE A 257 4.86 7.65 15.93
C ILE A 257 5.32 8.16 17.30
N ARG A 258 4.73 9.27 17.77
CA ARG A 258 5.03 9.86 19.07
C ARG A 258 4.23 9.15 20.19
N PRO A 259 4.66 9.24 21.46
CA PRO A 259 3.94 8.62 22.59
C PRO A 259 2.46 9.02 22.70
N GLU A 260 2.10 10.23 22.28
CA GLU A 260 0.75 10.77 22.30
C GLU A 260 -0.08 10.42 21.06
N ASP A 261 0.56 9.97 19.97
CA ASP A 261 -0.15 9.59 18.75
C ASP A 261 -0.98 8.32 19.03
N ARG A 262 -2.24 8.35 18.60
CA ARG A 262 -3.17 7.24 18.73
C ARG A 262 -3.51 6.67 17.36
N PRO A 263 -3.64 5.33 17.22
CA PRO A 263 -4.09 4.72 15.99
C PRO A 263 -5.38 5.37 15.48
N ALA A 264 -5.43 5.66 14.18
CA ALA A 264 -6.55 6.37 13.56
C ALA A 264 -7.75 5.42 13.28
N THR A 265 -8.21 4.69 14.31
CA THR A 265 -9.27 3.67 14.21
C THR A 265 -10.62 4.22 13.75
N HIS A 266 -10.82 5.54 13.85
CA HIS A 266 -12.05 6.22 13.50
C HIS A 266 -12.24 6.43 11.98
N LEU A 267 -11.16 6.52 11.18
CA LEU A 267 -11.20 6.98 9.78
C LEU A 267 -12.18 6.20 8.89
N ASN A 268 -12.36 4.91 9.15
CA ASN A 268 -13.23 4.04 8.35
C ASN A 268 -14.52 3.64 9.06
N THR A 269 -14.85 4.24 10.22
CA THR A 269 -15.99 3.81 11.04
C THR A 269 -17.31 3.90 10.28
N ASP A 270 -17.60 5.06 9.69
CA ASP A 270 -18.87 5.29 8.99
C ASP A 270 -18.96 4.49 7.70
N ILE A 271 -17.84 4.39 6.97
CA ILE A 271 -17.74 3.56 5.76
C ILE A 271 -18.02 2.09 6.12
N LEU A 272 -17.37 1.56 7.15
CA LEU A 272 -17.59 0.19 7.61
C LEU A 272 -19.01 -0.01 8.14
N ALA A 273 -19.57 0.93 8.90
CA ALA A 273 -20.95 0.86 9.37
C ALA A 273 -21.95 0.78 8.21
N ARG A 274 -21.72 1.58 7.16
CA ARG A 274 -22.55 1.61 5.95
C ARG A 274 -22.42 0.33 5.11
N TYR A 275 -21.21 -0.13 4.83
CA TYR A 275 -20.98 -1.17 3.83
C TYR A 275 -20.82 -2.59 4.40
N ARG A 276 -20.46 -2.75 5.68
CA ARG A 276 -20.27 -4.09 6.28
C ARG A 276 -21.54 -4.96 6.21
N PRO A 277 -22.77 -4.45 6.46
CA PRO A 277 -23.99 -5.26 6.30
C PRO A 277 -24.18 -5.76 4.86
N GLU A 278 -23.86 -4.93 3.87
CA GLU A 278 -23.95 -5.30 2.45
C GLU A 278 -22.87 -6.32 2.06
N MET A 279 -21.63 -6.13 2.52
CA MET A 279 -20.52 -7.07 2.28
C MET A 279 -20.80 -8.45 2.87
N ARG A 280 -21.44 -8.53 4.05
CA ARG A 280 -21.74 -9.79 4.74
C ARG A 280 -22.63 -10.73 3.91
N LYS A 281 -23.47 -10.20 3.03
CA LYS A 281 -24.30 -10.99 2.11
C LYS A 281 -23.46 -11.82 1.13
N PHE A 282 -22.22 -11.39 0.89
CA PHE A 282 -21.27 -12.02 -0.02
C PHE A 282 -20.14 -12.74 0.72
N TYR A 283 -20.23 -12.94 2.04
CA TYR A 283 -19.23 -13.74 2.73
C TYR A 283 -19.36 -15.21 2.30
N TYR A 284 -18.23 -15.81 1.96
CA TYR A 284 -18.21 -17.19 1.48
C TYR A 284 -18.70 -18.15 2.56
N ASP A 285 -19.69 -18.97 2.23
CA ASP A 285 -20.26 -20.01 3.07
C ASP A 285 -19.80 -21.40 2.58
N PRO A 286 -18.69 -21.93 3.12
CA PRO A 286 -18.15 -23.22 2.71
C PRO A 286 -19.03 -24.40 3.12
N SER A 287 -20.07 -24.21 3.94
CA SER A 287 -21.02 -25.28 4.29
C SER A 287 -22.06 -25.55 3.19
N ARG A 288 -22.26 -24.57 2.29
CA ARG A 288 -23.28 -24.61 1.24
C ARG A 288 -22.71 -24.72 -0.17
N TYR A 289 -21.56 -24.10 -0.40
CA TYR A 289 -20.94 -24.01 -1.73
C TYR A 289 -19.52 -24.55 -1.68
N ARG A 290 -19.09 -25.20 -2.77
CA ARG A 290 -17.72 -25.72 -2.89
C ARG A 290 -16.71 -24.61 -3.18
N THR A 291 -17.15 -23.55 -3.87
CA THR A 291 -16.30 -22.41 -4.22
C THR A 291 -17.04 -21.09 -4.09
N TYR A 292 -16.29 -19.99 -3.94
CA TYR A 292 -16.88 -18.66 -3.88
C TYR A 292 -17.56 -18.26 -5.20
N LEU A 293 -17.00 -18.68 -6.35
CA LEU A 293 -17.61 -18.43 -7.66
C LEU A 293 -18.97 -19.15 -7.82
N GLU A 294 -19.08 -20.38 -7.32
CA GLU A 294 -20.34 -21.11 -7.27
C GLU A 294 -21.40 -20.37 -6.43
N GLN A 295 -21.02 -19.88 -5.25
CA GLN A 295 -21.91 -19.07 -4.41
C GLN A 295 -22.41 -17.82 -5.15
N LEU A 296 -21.55 -17.21 -5.96
CA LEU A 296 -21.89 -16.02 -6.75
C LEU A 296 -22.65 -16.36 -8.04
N GLY A 297 -22.79 -17.64 -8.41
CA GLY A 297 -23.36 -18.05 -9.69
C GLY A 297 -22.51 -17.64 -10.91
N VAL A 298 -21.20 -17.49 -10.72
CA VAL A 298 -20.26 -17.06 -11.77
C VAL A 298 -19.54 -18.28 -12.35
N ALA A 299 -19.65 -18.47 -13.66
CA ALA A 299 -18.89 -19.48 -14.38
C ALA A 299 -17.42 -19.08 -14.52
N TYR A 300 -16.51 -20.05 -14.48
CA TYR A 300 -15.08 -19.79 -14.59
C TYR A 300 -14.47 -20.45 -15.85
N PRO A 301 -13.76 -19.71 -16.71
CA PRO A 301 -13.55 -18.26 -16.67
C PRO A 301 -14.77 -17.52 -17.28
N THR A 302 -15.06 -16.32 -16.77
CA THR A 302 -15.99 -15.39 -17.42
C THR A 302 -15.19 -14.29 -18.10
N VAL A 303 -15.34 -14.14 -19.42
CA VAL A 303 -14.64 -13.10 -20.21
C VAL A 303 -15.63 -12.32 -21.07
N ARG A 304 -15.21 -11.15 -21.55
CA ARG A 304 -16.01 -10.35 -22.50
C ARG A 304 -15.85 -10.88 -23.92
N SER A 305 -16.97 -11.23 -24.53
CA SER A 305 -17.12 -11.62 -25.92
C SER A 305 -17.04 -10.42 -26.87
N ALA A 306 -16.89 -10.68 -28.17
CA ALA A 306 -16.81 -9.64 -29.20
C ALA A 306 -18.08 -8.76 -29.29
N ASP A 307 -19.23 -9.28 -28.86
CA ASP A 307 -20.51 -8.55 -28.77
C ASP A 307 -20.63 -7.68 -27.50
N GLY A 308 -19.58 -7.64 -26.68
CA GLY A 308 -19.50 -6.84 -25.46
C GLY A 308 -20.13 -7.49 -24.22
N ARG A 309 -20.72 -8.69 -24.33
CA ARG A 309 -21.30 -9.42 -23.20
C ARG A 309 -20.24 -10.24 -22.46
N CYS A 310 -20.37 -10.34 -21.15
CA CYS A 310 -19.54 -11.24 -20.36
C CYS A 310 -20.25 -12.59 -20.22
N GLY A 311 -19.54 -13.68 -20.51
CA GLY A 311 -20.06 -15.03 -20.38
C GLY A 311 -18.95 -16.06 -20.20
N PRO A 312 -19.32 -17.33 -19.92
CA PRO A 312 -18.36 -18.42 -19.90
C PRO A 312 -17.68 -18.53 -21.27
N VAL A 313 -16.38 -18.83 -21.28
CA VAL A 313 -15.70 -19.22 -22.51
C VAL A 313 -16.20 -20.60 -22.91
N ALA A 314 -16.66 -20.77 -24.16
CA ALA A 314 -16.88 -22.09 -24.73
C ALA A 314 -15.52 -22.80 -24.80
N VAL A 315 -15.34 -23.86 -24.01
CA VAL A 315 -14.16 -24.73 -24.14
C VAL A 315 -14.25 -25.38 -25.53
N PRO A 316 -13.18 -25.33 -26.36
CA PRO A 316 -13.15 -25.97 -27.67
C PRO A 316 -13.50 -27.46 -27.64
#